data_AF-A0A442B174-F1
#
_entry.id   AF-A0A442B174-F1
#
_cell.length_a   1.000
_cell.length_b   1.000
_cell.length_c   1.000
_cell.angle_alpha   90.00
_cell.angle_beta   90.00
_cell.angle_gamma   90.00
#
_symmetry.space_group_name_H-M   'P 1'
#
loop_
_entity.id
_entity.type
_entity.pdbx_description
1 polymer ?
#
loop_
_entity_poly.entity_id
_entity_poly.type
_entity_poly.pdbx_seq_one_letter_code
_entity_poly.pdbx_strand_id
1 'polypeptide(L)'
;MDKPPTSEITWNHRDFRRTFRKQRKFQATSGEKYSSLNRAGERNSMSDTHINHDLSILTDDVACAKQLNARNVKILSTGGERGRGVFAARDFLPGEIVVIGLIDRMETVRTTNSFQLDWNVHALFHKPAVIVNHCCDPNLAIVPNRFGAYDFVAIQRISSGAEVTWNYATSEFECIGVSVCLCSSRNCRGSAGGFSTLPRDHPLLVSGFYAPYLKKTQGTFQERDRVA
;
A
#
# COMPACT_ATOMS: atom_id res chain seq x y z
N MET A 1 5.57 -40.31 13.61
CA MET A 1 5.50 -39.72 12.26
C MET A 1 5.82 -38.25 12.43
N ASP A 2 7.09 -37.92 12.23
CA ASP A 2 7.66 -36.61 12.54
C ASP A 2 7.26 -35.58 11.49
N LYS A 3 6.81 -34.41 11.96
CA LYS A 3 6.62 -33.23 11.11
C LYS A 3 7.98 -32.77 10.58
N PRO A 4 8.09 -32.35 9.31
CA PRO A 4 9.33 -31.80 8.80
C PRO A 4 9.66 -30.48 9.50
N PRO A 5 10.94 -30.15 9.70
CA PRO A 5 11.33 -28.92 10.34
C PRO A 5 10.98 -27.73 9.43
N THR A 6 10.12 -26.84 9.92
CA THR A 6 9.93 -25.52 9.30
C THR A 6 11.19 -24.71 9.56
N SER A 7 12.10 -24.66 8.59
CA SER A 7 13.17 -23.67 8.59
C SER A 7 12.52 -22.28 8.51
N GLU A 8 12.45 -21.57 9.63
CA GLU A 8 12.21 -20.13 9.65
C GLU A 8 13.37 -19.47 8.89
N ILE A 9 13.13 -19.14 7.63
CA ILE A 9 14.00 -18.24 6.89
C ILE A 9 13.76 -16.86 7.49
N THR A 10 14.53 -16.51 8.51
CA THR A 10 14.60 -15.16 9.06
C THR A 10 15.26 -14.27 8.02
N TRP A 11 14.44 -13.61 7.20
CA TRP A 11 14.93 -12.57 6.29
C TRP A 11 15.43 -11.39 7.12
N ASN A 12 16.75 -11.20 7.14
CA ASN A 12 17.39 -10.09 7.82
C ASN A 12 16.87 -8.76 7.22
N HIS A 13 16.44 -7.85 8.12
CA HIS A 13 16.03 -6.47 7.85
C HIS A 13 16.97 -5.69 6.91
N ARG A 14 18.26 -6.08 6.83
CA ARG A 14 19.28 -5.51 5.94
C ARG A 14 19.08 -5.90 4.47
N ASP A 15 18.74 -7.15 4.18
CA ASP A 15 18.48 -7.63 2.81
C ASP A 15 17.16 -7.08 2.28
N PHE A 16 16.19 -7.01 3.19
CA PHE A 16 14.90 -6.37 2.98
C PHE A 16 15.05 -4.89 2.55
N ARG A 17 15.78 -4.06 3.31
CA ARG A 17 16.05 -2.65 2.94
C ARG A 17 16.81 -2.49 1.62
N ARG A 18 17.67 -3.45 1.25
CA ARG A 18 18.51 -3.38 0.05
C ARG A 18 17.72 -3.59 -1.24
N THR A 19 16.79 -4.54 -1.25
CA THR A 19 15.90 -4.81 -2.39
C THR A 19 14.98 -3.62 -2.66
N PHE A 20 14.38 -3.04 -1.61
CA PHE A 20 13.43 -1.93 -1.75
C PHE A 20 14.09 -0.56 -2.01
N ARG A 21 15.31 -0.31 -1.53
CA ARG A 21 16.05 0.93 -1.90
C ARG A 21 16.30 1.04 -3.40
N LYS A 22 16.46 -0.09 -4.10
CA LYS A 22 16.62 -0.10 -5.57
C LYS A 22 15.31 0.24 -6.28
N GLN A 23 14.17 -0.28 -5.82
CA GLN A 23 12.84 0.03 -6.38
C GLN A 23 12.44 1.51 -6.16
N ARG A 24 12.70 2.07 -4.95
CA ARG A 24 12.43 3.50 -4.67
C ARG A 24 13.22 4.48 -5.55
N LYS A 25 14.48 4.17 -5.87
CA LYS A 25 15.29 5.01 -6.77
C LYS A 25 14.74 5.03 -8.20
N PHE A 26 14.21 3.90 -8.67
CA PHE A 26 13.62 3.79 -10.01
C PHE A 26 12.34 4.65 -10.15
N GLN A 27 11.49 4.69 -9.11
CA GLN A 27 10.26 5.48 -9.12
C GLN A 27 10.48 6.99 -8.95
N ALA A 28 11.52 7.41 -8.22
CA ALA A 28 11.85 8.83 -8.06
C ALA A 28 12.32 9.47 -9.38
N THR A 29 13.14 8.77 -10.16
CA THR A 29 13.65 9.27 -11.45
C THR A 29 12.59 9.40 -12.54
N SER A 30 11.48 8.66 -12.44
CA SER A 30 10.34 8.79 -13.35
C SER A 30 9.44 9.98 -13.01
N GLY A 31 9.37 10.39 -11.73
CA GLY A 31 8.53 11.52 -11.29
C GLY A 31 9.11 12.89 -11.63
N GLU A 32 10.43 13.04 -11.61
CA GLU A 32 11.10 14.33 -11.90
C GLU A 32 10.95 14.75 -13.37
N LYS A 33 10.97 13.81 -14.31
CA LYS A 33 10.76 14.07 -15.75
C LYS A 33 9.34 14.59 -16.06
N TYR A 34 8.36 14.26 -15.22
CA TYR A 34 6.96 14.64 -15.45
C TYR A 34 6.68 16.11 -15.06
N SER A 35 7.43 16.67 -14.10
CA SER A 35 7.22 18.08 -13.69
C SER A 35 7.79 19.10 -14.69
N SER A 36 8.82 18.72 -15.46
CA SER A 36 9.47 19.60 -16.44
C SER A 36 8.69 19.77 -17.75
N LEU A 37 7.85 18.80 -18.12
CA LEU A 37 7.07 18.84 -19.36
C LEU A 37 5.85 19.79 -19.30
N ASN A 38 5.31 20.05 -18.10
CA ASN A 38 4.14 20.91 -17.91
C ASN A 38 4.46 22.43 -17.90
N ARG A 39 5.70 22.85 -18.13
CA ARG A 39 6.10 24.27 -18.17
C ARG A 39 6.33 24.84 -19.57
N ALA A 40 6.28 24.04 -20.63
CA ALA A 40 6.55 24.49 -21.98
C ALA A 40 5.43 24.03 -22.93
N GLY A 41 4.46 24.90 -23.22
CA GLY A 41 3.42 24.56 -24.19
C GLY A 41 2.30 25.57 -24.36
N GLU A 42 2.61 26.85 -24.60
CA GLU A 42 1.66 27.79 -25.20
C GLU A 42 2.14 28.21 -26.60
N ARG A 43 1.21 28.13 -27.57
CA ARG A 43 1.20 28.62 -28.96
C ARG A 43 1.77 27.69 -30.05
N ASN A 44 0.87 27.06 -30.83
CA ASN A 44 0.58 27.44 -32.23
C ASN A 44 -0.52 26.55 -32.85
N SER A 45 -1.22 27.11 -33.84
CA SER A 45 -2.43 26.61 -34.48
C SER A 45 -2.19 25.66 -35.66
N MET A 46 -3.21 24.82 -35.91
CA MET A 46 -3.61 24.16 -37.18
C MET A 46 -2.74 23.01 -37.74
N SER A 47 -3.26 21.78 -37.65
CA SER A 47 -3.84 21.06 -38.81
C SER A 47 -4.51 19.76 -38.33
N ASP A 48 -5.70 19.47 -38.85
CA ASP A 48 -6.51 18.27 -38.55
C ASP A 48 -5.73 16.97 -38.70
N THR A 49 -5.44 16.33 -37.58
CA THR A 49 -5.21 14.89 -37.51
C THR A 49 -6.17 14.35 -36.49
N HIS A 50 -7.02 13.39 -36.89
CA HIS A 50 -7.87 12.63 -35.98
C HIS A 50 -7.00 11.97 -34.90
N ILE A 51 -6.85 12.65 -33.76
CA ILE A 51 -6.24 12.07 -32.56
C ILE A 51 -7.28 11.09 -32.03
N ASN A 52 -7.00 9.79 -32.20
CA ASN A 52 -7.82 8.73 -31.66
C ASN A 52 -7.78 8.84 -30.14
N HIS A 53 -8.89 9.29 -29.54
CA HIS A 53 -8.95 9.69 -28.13
C HIS A 53 -8.79 8.52 -27.14
N ASP A 54 -8.71 7.29 -27.67
CA ASP A 54 -8.54 6.03 -26.94
C ASP A 54 -7.07 5.61 -26.71
N LEU A 55 -6.08 6.32 -27.26
CA LEU A 55 -4.65 5.96 -27.18
C LEU A 55 -3.86 6.80 -26.15
N SER A 56 -4.46 7.08 -24.98
CA SER A 56 -3.71 7.67 -23.89
C SER A 56 -2.87 6.58 -23.21
N ILE A 57 -1.54 6.73 -23.21
CA ILE A 57 -0.58 5.83 -22.54
C ILE A 57 -0.99 5.57 -21.06
N LEU A 58 -1.61 6.57 -20.42
CA LEU A 58 -2.11 6.47 -19.04
C LEU A 58 -3.33 5.54 -18.92
N THR A 59 -4.19 5.48 -19.93
CA THR A 59 -5.37 4.61 -19.95
C THR A 59 -4.95 3.15 -20.06
N ASP A 60 -3.97 2.86 -20.91
CA ASP A 60 -3.40 1.52 -21.09
C ASP A 60 -2.73 1.00 -19.80
N ASP A 61 -2.04 1.90 -19.09
CA ASP A 61 -1.40 1.61 -17.81
C ASP A 61 -2.41 1.20 -16.72
N VAL A 62 -3.54 1.91 -16.63
CA VAL A 62 -4.61 1.58 -15.68
C VAL A 62 -5.28 0.25 -16.05
N ALA A 63 -5.51 -0.01 -17.33
CA ALA A 63 -6.06 -1.28 -17.80
C ALA A 63 -5.12 -2.45 -17.48
N CYS A 64 -3.82 -2.28 -17.71
CA CYS A 64 -2.79 -3.26 -17.37
C CYS A 64 -2.77 -3.53 -15.85
N ALA A 65 -2.82 -2.49 -15.02
CA ALA A 65 -2.88 -2.63 -13.56
C ALA A 65 -4.10 -3.44 -13.10
N LYS A 66 -5.29 -3.19 -13.69
CA LYS A 66 -6.51 -3.96 -13.41
C LYS A 66 -6.35 -5.43 -13.79
N GLN A 67 -5.74 -5.72 -14.95
CA GLN A 67 -5.50 -7.09 -15.40
C GLN A 67 -4.49 -7.82 -14.48
N LEU A 68 -3.43 -7.15 -14.04
CA LEU A 68 -2.47 -7.70 -13.09
C LEU A 68 -3.14 -8.01 -11.75
N ASN A 69 -3.95 -7.11 -11.22
CA ASN A 69 -4.73 -7.34 -10.01
C ASN A 69 -5.63 -8.58 -10.14
N ALA A 70 -6.35 -8.72 -11.26
CA ALA A 70 -7.23 -9.87 -11.51
C ALA A 70 -6.48 -11.21 -11.61
N ARG A 71 -5.21 -11.19 -12.04
CA ARG A 71 -4.35 -12.38 -12.08
C ARG A 71 -3.71 -12.69 -10.73
N ASN A 72 -3.41 -11.67 -9.95
CA ASN A 72 -2.65 -11.79 -8.70
C ASN A 72 -3.51 -12.24 -7.52
N VAL A 73 -4.78 -11.82 -7.45
CA VAL A 73 -5.63 -12.05 -6.28
C VAL A 73 -7.08 -12.36 -6.64
N LYS A 74 -7.81 -12.94 -5.68
CA LYS A 74 -9.25 -13.20 -5.74
C LYS A 74 -9.93 -12.57 -4.54
N ILE A 75 -11.17 -12.12 -4.70
CA ILE A 75 -12.01 -11.65 -3.58
C ILE A 75 -12.91 -12.81 -3.17
N LEU A 76 -12.81 -13.24 -1.91
CA LEU A 76 -13.60 -14.35 -1.36
C LEU A 76 -14.28 -13.91 -0.06
N SER A 77 -15.30 -14.65 0.38
CA SER A 77 -15.81 -14.53 1.74
C SER A 77 -14.79 -15.07 2.73
N THR A 78 -14.59 -14.38 3.87
CA THR A 78 -13.75 -14.89 4.97
C THR A 78 -14.49 -15.91 5.84
N GLY A 79 -15.77 -16.18 5.57
CA GLY A 79 -16.58 -17.15 6.33
C GLY A 79 -16.92 -16.72 7.76
N GLY A 80 -16.78 -15.44 8.10
CA GLY A 80 -17.04 -14.91 9.44
C GLY A 80 -17.29 -13.41 9.44
N GLU A 81 -17.24 -12.79 10.62
CA GLU A 81 -17.59 -11.36 10.82
C GLU A 81 -16.68 -10.36 10.11
N ARG A 82 -15.54 -10.82 9.57
CA ARG A 82 -14.62 -10.00 8.74
C ARG A 82 -15.16 -9.77 7.32
N GLY A 83 -16.27 -10.40 6.94
CA GLY A 83 -16.94 -10.18 5.65
C GLY A 83 -16.17 -10.75 4.47
N ARG A 84 -15.71 -9.90 3.56
CA ARG A 84 -14.90 -10.31 2.39
C ARG A 84 -13.43 -10.03 2.63
N GLY A 85 -12.57 -10.83 2.02
CA GLY A 85 -11.14 -10.65 2.03
C GLY A 85 -10.54 -10.79 0.64
N VAL A 86 -9.28 -10.41 0.52
CA VAL A 86 -8.47 -10.57 -0.69
C VAL A 86 -7.50 -11.71 -0.46
N PHE A 87 -7.42 -12.65 -1.40
CA PHE A 87 -6.64 -13.86 -1.29
C PHE A 87 -5.68 -13.99 -2.48
N ALA A 88 -4.45 -14.42 -2.23
CA ALA A 88 -3.46 -14.65 -3.26
C ALA A 88 -3.96 -15.70 -4.27
N ALA A 89 -3.87 -15.43 -5.57
CA ALA A 89 -4.21 -16.38 -6.63
C ALA A 89 -3.00 -17.19 -7.11
N ARG A 90 -1.80 -16.80 -6.67
CA ARG A 90 -0.50 -17.42 -6.96
C ARG A 90 0.44 -17.20 -5.78
N ASP A 91 1.59 -17.86 -5.81
CA ASP A 91 2.68 -17.58 -4.87
C ASP A 91 3.31 -16.21 -5.13
N PHE A 92 3.72 -15.54 -4.04
CA PHE A 92 4.52 -14.32 -4.07
C PHE A 92 5.76 -14.46 -3.19
N LEU A 93 6.87 -13.91 -3.67
CA LEU A 93 8.10 -13.70 -2.93
C LEU A 93 8.12 -12.29 -2.29
N PRO A 94 8.92 -12.10 -1.22
CA PRO A 94 9.11 -10.77 -0.64
C PRO A 94 9.57 -9.76 -1.71
N GLY A 95 8.93 -8.59 -1.73
CA GLY A 95 9.22 -7.51 -2.69
C GLY A 95 8.36 -7.51 -3.96
N GLU A 96 7.55 -8.55 -4.19
CA GLU A 96 6.59 -8.57 -5.31
C GLU A 96 5.34 -7.71 -5.01
N ILE A 97 4.88 -6.99 -6.02
CA ILE A 97 3.60 -6.27 -5.96
C ILE A 97 2.46 -7.28 -6.06
N VAL A 98 1.65 -7.33 -5.01
CA VAL A 98 0.49 -8.21 -4.90
C VAL A 98 -0.75 -7.50 -5.43
N VAL A 99 -0.99 -6.27 -4.99
CA VAL A 99 -2.09 -5.43 -5.44
C VAL A 99 -1.55 -4.05 -5.85
N ILE A 100 -1.90 -3.59 -7.04
CA ILE A 100 -1.67 -2.23 -7.51
C ILE A 100 -2.85 -1.37 -7.09
N GLY A 101 -2.62 -0.34 -6.27
CA GLY A 101 -3.65 0.62 -5.90
C GLY A 101 -3.98 1.55 -7.05
N LEU A 102 -5.27 1.80 -7.24
CA LEU A 102 -5.79 2.75 -8.22
C LEU A 102 -6.84 3.61 -7.51
N ILE A 103 -6.74 4.92 -7.64
CA ILE A 103 -7.74 5.84 -7.08
C ILE A 103 -9.05 5.67 -7.86
N ASP A 104 -10.14 5.42 -7.13
CA ASP A 104 -11.52 5.48 -7.64
C ASP A 104 -11.99 6.94 -7.62
N ARG A 105 -11.89 7.57 -6.45
CA ARG A 105 -12.21 8.98 -6.25
C ARG A 105 -11.49 9.56 -5.03
N MET A 106 -11.32 10.87 -5.05
CA MET A 106 -10.87 11.63 -3.89
C MET A 106 -12.03 11.84 -2.93
N GLU A 107 -11.73 11.86 -1.65
CA GLU A 107 -12.67 12.12 -0.57
C GLU A 107 -12.17 13.32 0.24
N THR A 108 -13.07 14.25 0.53
CA THR A 108 -12.78 15.41 1.40
C THR A 108 -12.97 15.08 2.87
N VAL A 109 -13.61 13.95 3.18
CA VAL A 109 -13.90 13.48 4.53
C VAL A 109 -13.42 12.04 4.69
N ARG A 110 -12.77 11.74 5.83
CA ARG A 110 -12.36 10.39 6.19
C ARG A 110 -13.59 9.48 6.31
N THR A 111 -13.51 8.30 5.72
CA THR A 111 -14.49 7.23 5.91
C THR A 111 -13.80 5.98 6.44
N THR A 112 -14.57 4.95 6.81
CA THR A 112 -14.04 3.67 7.26
C THR A 112 -13.22 2.92 6.21
N ASN A 113 -13.42 3.24 4.92
CA ASN A 113 -12.80 2.55 3.79
C ASN A 113 -11.84 3.44 2.98
N SER A 114 -11.76 4.74 3.28
CA SER A 114 -10.84 5.65 2.62
C SER A 114 -9.40 5.43 3.10
N PHE A 115 -8.45 5.69 2.20
CA PHE A 115 -7.03 5.71 2.48
C PHE A 115 -6.57 7.15 2.63
N GLN A 116 -5.86 7.46 3.71
CA GLN A 116 -5.24 8.77 3.92
C GLN A 116 -3.96 8.89 3.08
N LEU A 117 -3.92 9.92 2.24
CA LEU A 117 -2.81 10.24 1.34
C LEU A 117 -1.97 11.41 1.88
N ASP A 118 -2.61 12.34 2.58
CA ASP A 118 -2.00 13.46 3.30
C ASP A 118 -2.92 13.87 4.48
N TRP A 119 -2.51 14.87 5.27
CA TRP A 119 -3.21 15.31 6.49
C TRP A 119 -4.72 15.52 6.31
N ASN A 120 -5.13 16.11 5.19
CA ASN A 120 -6.53 16.41 4.87
C ASN A 120 -6.96 15.81 3.52
N VAL A 121 -6.25 14.78 3.05
CA VAL A 121 -6.49 14.18 1.74
C VAL A 121 -6.76 12.70 1.92
N HIS A 122 -7.97 12.29 1.56
CA HIS A 122 -8.39 10.90 1.56
C HIS A 122 -8.79 10.47 0.14
N ALA A 123 -8.72 9.18 -0.13
CA ALA A 123 -9.19 8.61 -1.38
C ALA A 123 -9.79 7.23 -1.17
N LEU A 124 -10.80 6.89 -1.97
CA LEU A 124 -11.20 5.50 -2.12
C LEU A 124 -10.45 4.90 -3.29
N PHE A 125 -10.00 3.66 -3.12
CA PHE A 125 -9.34 2.91 -4.16
C PHE A 125 -10.32 1.96 -4.85
N HIS A 126 -10.05 1.60 -6.10
CA HIS A 126 -10.76 0.52 -6.75
C HIS A 126 -10.49 -0.83 -6.07
N LYS A 127 -11.37 -1.79 -6.32
CA LYS A 127 -11.09 -3.20 -6.01
C LYS A 127 -9.86 -3.68 -6.80
N PRO A 128 -9.03 -4.56 -6.21
CA PRO A 128 -9.25 -5.23 -4.92
C PRO A 128 -8.73 -4.45 -3.70
N ALA A 129 -7.97 -3.36 -3.88
CA ALA A 129 -7.28 -2.65 -2.80
C ALA A 129 -8.19 -2.22 -1.63
N VAL A 130 -9.38 -1.68 -1.92
CA VAL A 130 -10.34 -1.24 -0.89
C VAL A 130 -10.95 -2.38 -0.05
N ILE A 131 -10.76 -3.64 -0.46
CA ILE A 131 -11.28 -4.83 0.25
C ILE A 131 -10.16 -5.54 1.04
N VAL A 132 -8.91 -5.12 0.93
CA VAL A 132 -7.80 -5.77 1.64
C VAL A 132 -7.93 -5.49 3.13
N ASN A 133 -8.16 -6.55 3.91
CA ASN A 133 -8.44 -6.46 5.33
C ASN A 133 -7.23 -6.02 6.17
N HIS A 134 -7.54 -5.49 7.34
CA HIS A 134 -6.56 -5.20 8.37
C HIS A 134 -6.00 -6.46 9.03
N CYS A 135 -4.69 -6.49 9.26
CA CYS A 135 -4.05 -7.32 10.28
C CYS A 135 -3.00 -6.50 11.06
N CYS A 136 -2.89 -6.74 12.37
CA CYS A 136 -1.84 -6.13 13.20
C CYS A 136 -0.45 -6.66 12.85
N ASP A 137 -0.36 -7.92 12.40
CA ASP A 137 0.84 -8.58 11.89
C ASP A 137 0.62 -8.98 10.41
N PRO A 138 0.69 -8.01 9.48
CA PRO A 138 0.29 -8.22 8.09
C PRO A 138 1.35 -8.94 7.26
N ASN A 139 0.95 -9.44 6.09
CA ASN A 139 1.89 -9.95 5.08
C ASN A 139 2.13 -8.98 3.91
N LEU A 140 1.48 -7.80 3.92
CA LEU A 140 1.68 -6.72 2.97
C LEU A 140 2.17 -5.43 3.65
N ALA A 141 2.99 -4.68 2.91
CA ALA A 141 3.31 -3.28 3.17
C ALA A 141 2.75 -2.38 2.06
N ILE A 142 2.51 -1.10 2.37
CA ILE A 142 2.13 -0.10 1.38
C ILE A 142 3.35 0.69 0.88
N VAL A 143 3.35 1.03 -0.41
CA VAL A 143 4.35 1.88 -1.06
C VAL A 143 3.65 2.84 -2.03
N PRO A 144 3.92 4.16 -2.01
CA PRO A 144 3.35 5.08 -2.99
C PRO A 144 3.65 4.65 -4.43
N ASN A 145 2.66 4.73 -5.29
CA ASN A 145 2.79 4.33 -6.69
C ASN A 145 2.60 5.50 -7.67
N ARG A 146 2.81 5.23 -8.95
CA ARG A 146 2.72 6.24 -10.02
C ARG A 146 1.30 6.77 -10.27
N PHE A 147 0.28 6.10 -9.74
CA PHE A 147 -1.13 6.48 -9.88
C PHE A 147 -1.61 7.42 -8.75
N GLY A 148 -0.69 7.89 -7.90
CA GLY A 148 -1.03 8.68 -6.71
C GLY A 148 -1.65 7.85 -5.57
N ALA A 149 -1.68 6.53 -5.71
CA ALA A 149 -2.21 5.57 -4.74
C ALA A 149 -1.07 4.81 -4.03
N TYR A 150 -1.40 3.67 -3.43
CA TYR A 150 -0.43 2.74 -2.83
C TYR A 150 -0.44 1.38 -3.52
N ASP A 151 0.75 0.89 -3.87
CA ASP A 151 0.97 -0.53 -4.15
C ASP A 151 1.09 -1.30 -2.83
N PHE A 152 0.54 -2.51 -2.81
CA PHE A 152 0.62 -3.46 -1.72
C PHE A 152 1.64 -4.52 -2.07
N VAL A 153 2.74 -4.52 -1.33
CA VAL A 153 3.93 -5.33 -1.62
C VAL A 153 4.09 -6.42 -0.57
N ALA A 154 4.35 -7.64 -1.00
CA ALA A 154 4.62 -8.75 -0.11
C ALA A 154 5.87 -8.47 0.74
N ILE A 155 5.77 -8.57 2.07
CA ILE A 155 6.93 -8.43 2.97
C ILE A 155 7.51 -9.78 3.41
N GLN A 156 6.83 -10.85 3.05
CA GLN A 156 7.22 -12.24 3.28
C GLN A 156 6.75 -13.10 2.09
N ARG A 157 7.10 -14.38 2.09
CA ARG A 157 6.49 -15.31 1.12
C ARG A 157 4.99 -15.44 1.41
N ILE A 158 4.18 -15.39 0.36
CA ILE A 158 2.72 -15.58 0.44
C ILE A 158 2.37 -16.73 -0.49
N SER A 159 1.84 -17.82 0.07
CA SER A 159 1.38 -18.96 -0.74
C SER A 159 0.06 -18.64 -1.43
N SER A 160 -0.17 -19.24 -2.59
CA SER A 160 -1.48 -19.21 -3.24
C SER A 160 -2.59 -19.65 -2.27
N GLY A 161 -3.72 -18.95 -2.30
CA GLY A 161 -4.86 -19.16 -1.40
C GLY A 161 -4.75 -18.49 -0.04
N ALA A 162 -3.59 -17.94 0.35
CA ALA A 162 -3.48 -17.20 1.61
C ALA A 162 -4.20 -15.85 1.55
N GLU A 163 -4.84 -15.43 2.64
CA GLU A 163 -5.40 -14.08 2.74
C GLU A 163 -4.26 -13.05 2.79
N VAL A 164 -4.41 -11.96 2.03
CA VAL A 164 -3.47 -10.84 2.04
C VAL A 164 -4.04 -9.71 2.88
N THR A 165 -3.23 -9.15 3.76
CA THR A 165 -3.66 -8.16 4.76
C THR A 165 -2.59 -7.10 4.95
N TRP A 166 -2.99 -5.91 5.41
CA TRP A 166 -2.08 -4.80 5.68
C TRP A 166 -2.42 -4.09 7.00
N ASN A 167 -1.49 -3.31 7.54
CA ASN A 167 -1.72 -2.57 8.77
C ASN A 167 -2.22 -1.15 8.45
N TYR A 168 -3.50 -0.85 8.72
CA TYR A 168 -4.13 0.42 8.35
C TYR A 168 -3.43 1.64 8.99
N ALA A 169 -2.82 1.46 10.16
CA ALA A 169 -2.02 2.50 10.83
C ALA A 169 -0.78 2.93 10.03
N THR A 170 -0.43 2.24 8.94
CA THR A 170 0.65 2.66 8.04
C THR A 170 0.22 3.72 7.03
N SER A 171 -1.07 3.89 6.75
CA SER A 171 -1.57 5.06 6.01
C SER A 171 -2.33 6.03 6.89
N GLU A 172 -3.11 5.57 7.87
CA GLU A 172 -3.97 6.42 8.67
C GLU A 172 -3.23 7.00 9.88
N PHE A 173 -3.26 8.32 10.06
CA PHE A 173 -2.76 8.92 11.31
C PHE A 173 -3.59 8.43 12.51
N GLU A 174 -4.92 8.36 12.30
CA GLU A 174 -5.91 7.77 13.19
C GLU A 174 -6.91 6.95 12.35
N CYS A 175 -7.06 5.66 12.58
CA CYS A 175 -8.00 4.82 11.86
C CYS A 175 -9.35 4.76 12.58
N ILE A 176 -10.42 5.07 11.85
CA ILE A 176 -11.81 4.94 12.32
C ILE A 176 -12.49 3.67 11.80
N GLY A 177 -11.83 2.91 10.93
CA GLY A 177 -12.43 1.77 10.22
C GLY A 177 -12.49 0.46 11.01
N VAL A 178 -11.63 0.27 12.01
CA VAL A 178 -11.54 -0.99 12.79
C VAL A 178 -11.32 -0.68 14.27
N SER A 179 -12.42 -0.46 14.98
CA SER A 179 -12.43 -0.26 16.44
C SER A 179 -12.27 -1.56 17.22
N VAL A 180 -12.72 -2.69 16.66
CA VAL A 180 -12.53 -4.05 17.20
C VAL A 180 -11.84 -4.90 16.15
N CYS A 181 -10.62 -5.36 16.44
CA CYS A 181 -9.80 -6.10 15.51
C CYS A 181 -10.02 -7.62 15.63
N LEU A 182 -10.39 -8.24 14.51
CA LEU A 182 -10.62 -9.69 14.39
C LEU A 182 -9.49 -10.41 13.64
N CYS A 183 -8.28 -9.85 13.60
CA CYS A 183 -7.20 -10.41 12.77
C CYS A 183 -6.57 -11.70 13.32
N SER A 184 -6.83 -12.03 14.59
CA SER A 184 -6.33 -13.23 15.27
C SER A 184 -4.80 -13.41 15.28
N SER A 185 -4.02 -12.39 14.90
CA SER A 185 -2.57 -12.42 15.04
C SER A 185 -2.15 -12.50 16.50
N ARG A 186 -1.01 -13.16 16.77
CA ARG A 186 -0.46 -13.27 18.14
C ARG A 186 -0.18 -11.91 18.78
N ASN A 187 0.16 -10.93 17.95
CA ASN A 187 0.48 -9.55 18.35
C ASN A 187 -0.69 -8.59 18.06
N CYS A 188 -1.94 -9.08 18.11
CA CYS A 188 -3.12 -8.26 17.90
C CYS A 188 -3.20 -7.14 18.96
N ARG A 189 -3.45 -5.90 18.51
CA ARG A 189 -3.58 -4.72 19.37
C ARG A 189 -5.03 -4.41 19.77
N GLY A 190 -5.98 -5.28 19.45
CA GLY A 190 -7.42 -5.11 19.72
C GLY A 190 -8.16 -4.13 18.82
N SER A 191 -7.45 -3.22 18.12
CA SER A 191 -7.99 -2.30 17.11
C SER A 191 -6.92 -1.99 16.04
N ALA A 192 -7.30 -1.38 14.91
CA ALA A 192 -6.31 -0.87 13.97
C ALA A 192 -5.49 0.29 14.56
N GLY A 193 -6.10 1.09 15.47
CA GLY A 193 -5.48 2.26 16.06
C GLY A 193 -5.15 3.31 15.01
N GLY A 194 -3.94 3.85 15.01
CA GLY A 194 -3.45 4.76 13.97
C GLY A 194 -1.93 4.86 14.02
N PHE A 195 -1.33 5.58 13.09
CA PHE A 195 0.12 5.80 13.10
C PHE A 195 0.59 6.44 14.41
N SER A 196 -0.25 7.27 15.04
CA SER A 196 0.02 7.91 16.32
C SER A 196 0.20 6.91 17.48
N THR A 197 -0.42 5.73 17.39
CA THR A 197 -0.40 4.69 18.44
C THR A 197 0.42 3.46 18.06
N LEU A 198 1.03 3.45 16.87
CA LEU A 198 1.85 2.33 16.41
C LEU A 198 3.24 2.40 17.09
N PRO A 199 3.73 1.31 17.72
CA PRO A 199 5.03 1.30 18.39
C PRO A 199 6.16 1.76 17.48
N ARG A 200 7.11 2.54 18.01
CA ARG A 200 8.19 3.13 17.21
C ARG A 200 9.15 2.08 16.64
N ASP A 201 9.31 0.97 17.33
CA ASP A 201 10.07 -0.21 16.94
C ASP A 201 9.28 -1.19 16.05
N HIS A 202 8.03 -0.86 15.70
CA HIS A 202 7.22 -1.69 14.83
C HIS A 202 7.94 -1.93 13.49
N PRO A 203 8.05 -3.19 13.01
CA PRO A 203 8.88 -3.54 11.85
C PRO A 203 8.59 -2.72 10.57
N LEU A 204 7.31 -2.44 10.29
CA LEU A 204 6.90 -1.59 9.16
C LEU A 204 7.42 -0.15 9.29
N LEU A 205 7.44 0.43 10.49
CA LEU A 205 7.94 1.79 10.74
C LEU A 205 9.45 1.85 10.59
N VAL A 206 10.15 0.90 11.22
CA VAL A 206 11.61 0.80 11.10
C VAL A 206 12.02 0.57 9.64
N SER A 207 11.23 -0.18 8.88
CA SER A 207 11.48 -0.43 7.45
C SER A 207 11.06 0.72 6.52
N GLY A 208 10.31 1.70 7.02
CA GLY A 208 9.85 2.85 6.23
C GLY A 208 8.62 2.58 5.36
N PHE A 209 7.80 1.58 5.71
CA PHE A 209 6.52 1.29 5.06
C PHE A 209 5.36 1.97 5.75
N TYR A 210 5.26 3.25 5.46
CA TYR A 210 4.14 4.06 5.85
C TYR A 210 3.98 5.21 4.85
N ALA A 211 2.81 5.81 4.85
CA ALA A 211 2.47 6.91 3.97
C ALA A 211 3.46 8.08 4.15
N PRO A 212 4.00 8.66 3.07
CA PRO A 212 5.07 9.65 3.15
C PRO A 212 4.78 10.86 4.06
N TYR A 213 3.52 11.30 4.12
CA TYR A 213 3.13 12.46 4.92
C TYR A 213 3.34 12.24 6.43
N LEU A 214 3.33 10.97 6.89
CA LEU A 214 3.58 10.56 8.27
C LEU A 214 5.06 10.64 8.67
N LYS A 215 5.98 10.84 7.72
CA LYS A 215 7.40 11.02 8.05
C LYS A 215 7.64 12.29 8.89
N LYS A 216 6.85 13.34 8.66
CA LYS A 216 7.01 14.65 9.32
C LYS A 216 6.71 14.59 10.83
N THR A 217 5.88 13.67 11.29
CA THR A 217 5.58 13.51 12.73
C THR A 217 6.67 12.80 13.51
N GLN A 218 7.61 12.09 12.88
CA GLN A 218 8.70 11.47 13.64
C GLN A 218 9.75 12.49 14.11
N GLY A 219 9.96 13.58 13.36
CA GLY A 219 10.88 14.65 13.76
C GLY A 219 10.40 15.44 14.98
N THR A 220 9.10 15.74 15.06
CA THR A 220 8.51 16.54 16.15
C THR A 220 8.24 15.77 17.44
N PHE A 221 8.32 14.44 17.42
CA PHE A 221 8.31 13.61 18.64
C PHE A 221 9.73 13.37 19.18
N GLN A 222 10.74 13.24 18.30
CA GLN A 222 12.14 13.09 18.72
C GLN A 222 12.69 14.31 19.47
N GLU A 223 12.17 15.52 19.23
CA GLU A 223 12.53 16.70 20.02
C GLU A 223 11.85 16.73 21.39
N ARG A 224 10.66 16.13 21.54
CA ARG A 224 9.95 16.10 22.82
C ARG A 224 10.49 15.05 23.79
N ASP A 225 10.97 13.92 23.28
CA ASP A 225 11.58 12.85 24.10
C ASP A 225 13.06 13.11 24.45
N ARG A 226 13.64 14.21 23.99
CA ARG A 226 15.02 14.65 24.34
C ARG A 226 15.06 15.79 25.37
N VAL A 227 13.90 16.29 25.78
CA VAL A 227 13.75 17.41 26.72
C VAL A 227 13.05 16.94 28.02
N ALA A 228 12.92 15.62 28.22
CA ALA A 228 12.41 15.02 29.46
C ALA A 228 13.52 14.32 30.23
#